data_AF-A0AAU5DB43-F1
#
_entry.id   AF-A0AAU5DB43-F1
#
_cell.length_a   1.000
_cell.length_b   1.000
_cell.length_c   1.000
_cell.angle_alpha   90.00
_cell.angle_beta   90.00
_cell.angle_gamma   90.00
#
_symmetry.space_group_name_H-M   'P 1'
#
loop_
_entity.id
_entity.type
_entity.pdbx_description
1 polymer ?
#
loop_
_entity_poly.entity_id
_entity_poly.type
_entity_poly.pdbx_seq_one_letter_code
_entity_poly.pdbx_strand_id
1 'polypeptide(L)'
;MPPRPRQRPEARARIDEGLALLPVSRDKTRGVFLLSQGRSFLKSGEIEQAAAVAAQSLDLAERIGADRCVALVREMAPDFAPYCGEASVAELLERLRTA
;
A
#
# COMPACT_ATOMS: atom_id res chain seq x y z
N MET A 1 -20.25 20.87 13.17
CA MET A 1 -19.06 20.27 12.53
C MET A 1 -19.55 19.08 11.72
N PRO A 2 -19.63 19.16 10.37
CA PRO A 2 -20.11 18.05 9.55
C PRO A 2 -19.10 16.89 9.60
N PRO A 3 -19.57 15.62 9.66
CA PRO A 3 -18.68 14.47 9.63
C PRO A 3 -17.97 14.39 8.27
N ARG A 4 -16.65 14.15 8.29
CA ARG A 4 -15.86 13.94 7.05
C ARG A 4 -16.50 12.81 6.25
N PRO A 5 -16.67 12.96 4.92
CA PRO A 5 -17.23 11.88 4.10
C PRO A 5 -16.30 10.67 4.20
N ARG A 6 -16.84 9.55 4.71
CA ARG A 6 -16.24 8.22 4.61
C ARG A 6 -15.89 8.00 3.13
N GLN A 7 -14.61 7.97 2.80
CA GLN A 7 -14.18 7.77 1.42
C GLN A 7 -14.71 6.41 0.96
N ARG A 8 -15.57 6.47 -0.06
CA ARG A 8 -16.43 5.37 -0.48
C ARG A 8 -15.59 4.21 -1.02
N PRO A 9 -15.86 2.95 -0.62
CA PRO A 9 -15.22 1.75 -1.20
C PRO A 9 -15.32 1.70 -2.73
N GLU A 10 -16.32 2.36 -3.33
CA GLU A 10 -16.45 2.51 -4.78
C GLU A 10 -15.33 3.29 -5.47
N ALA A 11 -14.71 4.27 -4.78
CA ALA A 11 -13.58 4.99 -5.35
C ALA A 11 -12.34 4.08 -5.43
N ARG A 12 -12.17 3.19 -4.45
CA ARG A 12 -11.13 2.15 -4.42
C ARG A 12 -11.37 1.08 -5.47
N ALA A 13 -12.59 0.56 -5.59
CA ALA A 13 -12.91 -0.43 -6.62
C ALA A 13 -12.65 0.10 -8.05
N ARG A 14 -12.97 1.37 -8.33
CA ARG A 14 -12.67 2.00 -9.62
C ARG A 14 -11.19 2.23 -9.86
N ILE A 15 -10.41 2.46 -8.80
CA ILE A 15 -8.94 2.53 -8.89
C ILE A 15 -8.38 1.14 -9.15
N ASP A 16 -8.84 0.10 -8.45
CA ASP A 16 -8.39 -1.28 -8.64
C ASP A 16 -8.72 -1.82 -10.04
N GLU A 17 -9.92 -1.53 -10.56
CA GLU A 17 -10.30 -1.83 -11.95
C GLU A 17 -9.42 -1.05 -12.94
N GLY A 18 -9.26 0.25 -12.74
CA GLY A 18 -8.42 1.09 -13.60
C GLY A 18 -6.96 0.63 -13.63
N LEU A 19 -6.46 0.11 -12.50
CA LEU A 19 -5.12 -0.43 -12.37
C LEU A 19 -4.99 -1.84 -12.95
N ALA A 20 -6.03 -2.68 -12.92
CA ALA A 20 -6.05 -4.00 -13.56
C ALA A 20 -6.08 -3.92 -15.09
N LEU A 21 -6.53 -2.79 -15.64
CA LEU A 21 -6.54 -2.48 -17.07
C LEU A 21 -5.22 -1.86 -17.57
N LEU A 22 -4.26 -1.56 -16.69
CA LEU A 22 -2.98 -1.01 -17.10
C LEU A 22 -2.12 -2.09 -17.76
N PRO A 23 -1.52 -1.84 -18.94
CA PRO A 23 -0.53 -2.73 -19.51
C PRO A 23 0.67 -2.85 -18.56
N VAL A 24 1.37 -3.99 -18.59
CA VAL A 24 2.56 -4.32 -17.77
C VAL A 24 3.62 -3.21 -17.79
N SER A 25 3.66 -2.38 -18.85
CA SER A 25 4.53 -1.20 -18.95
C SER A 25 4.25 -0.09 -17.92
N ARG A 26 3.10 -0.10 -17.24
CA ARG A 26 2.68 0.91 -16.24
C ARG A 26 2.60 0.37 -14.80
N ASP A 27 2.98 -0.86 -14.54
CA ASP A 27 2.99 -1.38 -13.16
C ASP A 27 3.93 -0.62 -12.23
N LYS A 28 4.98 0.01 -12.77
CA LYS A 28 5.80 0.99 -12.04
C LYS A 28 4.98 2.17 -11.51
N THR A 29 4.03 2.67 -12.30
CA THR A 29 3.14 3.76 -11.89
C THR A 29 2.18 3.30 -10.81
N ARG A 30 1.71 2.05 -10.89
CA ARG A 30 0.84 1.42 -9.88
C ARG A 30 1.54 1.30 -8.52
N GLY A 31 2.78 0.82 -8.48
CA GLY A 31 3.57 0.74 -7.25
C GLY A 31 3.80 2.11 -6.59
N VAL A 32 4.15 3.14 -7.37
CA VAL A 32 4.34 4.51 -6.84
C VAL A 32 3.03 5.10 -6.30
N PHE A 33 1.89 4.81 -6.94
CA PHE A 33 0.59 5.28 -6.49
C PHE A 33 0.13 4.62 -5.19
N LEU A 34 0.32 3.30 -5.06
CA LEU A 34 -0.01 2.56 -3.84
C LEU A 34 0.85 3.04 -2.66
N LEU A 35 2.14 3.30 -2.88
CA LEU A 35 3.02 3.90 -1.87
C LEU A 35 2.56 5.29 -1.41
N SER A 36 2.16 6.14 -2.36
CA SER A 36 1.65 7.47 -2.06
C SER A 36 0.34 7.40 -1.25
N GLN A 37 -0.54 6.45 -1.57
CA GLN A 37 -1.74 6.17 -0.78
C GLN A 37 -1.41 5.66 0.62
N GLY A 38 -0.51 4.68 0.75
CA GLY A 38 -0.11 4.13 2.06
C GLY A 38 0.43 5.21 2.99
N ARG A 39 1.28 6.11 2.48
CA ARG A 39 1.75 7.28 3.24
C ARG A 39 0.62 8.24 3.63
N SER A 40 -0.38 8.43 2.77
CA SER A 40 -1.54 9.26 3.09
C SER A 40 -2.40 8.65 4.20
N PHE A 41 -2.56 7.32 4.21
CA PHE A 41 -3.28 6.60 5.26
C PHE A 41 -2.53 6.64 6.60
N LEU A 42 -1.21 6.46 6.60
CA LEU A 42 -0.37 6.64 7.79
C LEU A 42 -0.52 8.05 8.38
N LYS A 43 -0.48 9.10 7.54
CA LYS A 43 -0.71 10.48 7.98
C LYS A 43 -2.12 10.74 8.51
N SER A 44 -3.09 9.94 8.09
CA SER A 44 -4.50 10.06 8.52
C SER A 44 -4.83 9.20 9.73
N GLY A 45 -3.89 8.37 10.21
CA GLY A 45 -4.09 7.42 11.30
C GLY A 45 -4.87 6.16 10.89
N GLU A 46 -5.08 5.94 9.58
CA GLU A 46 -5.76 4.76 9.03
C GLU A 46 -4.75 3.62 8.83
N ILE A 47 -4.23 3.09 9.95
CA ILE A 47 -3.06 2.20 9.97
C ILE A 47 -3.33 0.87 9.26
N GLU A 48 -4.48 0.24 9.52
CA GLU A 48 -4.88 -1.02 8.90
C GLU A 48 -4.98 -0.87 7.36
N GLN A 49 -5.56 0.24 6.90
CA GLN A 49 -5.67 0.55 5.48
C GLN A 49 -4.29 0.83 4.85
N ALA A 50 -3.40 1.51 5.59
CA ALA A 50 -2.04 1.73 5.13
C ALA A 50 -1.28 0.42 4.95
N ALA A 51 -1.40 -0.49 5.92
CA ALA A 51 -0.76 -1.80 5.88
C ALA A 51 -1.30 -2.65 4.72
N ALA A 52 -2.62 -2.69 4.54
CA ALA A 52 -3.24 -3.43 3.43
C ALA A 52 -2.78 -2.94 2.05
N VAL A 53 -2.71 -1.61 1.85
CA VAL A 53 -2.24 -1.02 0.59
C VAL A 53 -0.75 -1.29 0.35
N ALA A 54 0.07 -1.23 1.41
CA ALA A 54 1.49 -1.54 1.32
C ALA A 54 1.74 -3.03 0.99
N ALA A 55 0.97 -3.94 1.58
CA ALA A 55 1.02 -5.37 1.29
C ALA A 55 0.64 -5.66 -0.17
N GLN A 56 -0.45 -5.06 -0.67
CA GLN A 56 -0.84 -5.18 -2.09
C GLN A 56 0.22 -4.63 -3.04
N SER A 57 0.90 -3.55 -2.66
CA SER A 57 2.02 -3.00 -3.43
C SER A 57 3.21 -3.96 -3.47
N LEU A 58 3.51 -4.63 -2.36
CA LEU A 58 4.57 -5.63 -2.28
C LEU A 58 4.24 -6.84 -3.16
N ASP A 59 3.02 -7.40 -3.03
CA ASP A 59 2.53 -8.53 -3.84
C ASP A 59 2.62 -8.26 -5.34
N LEU A 60 2.30 -7.04 -5.75
CA LEU A 60 2.42 -6.62 -7.14
C LEU A 60 3.88 -6.50 -7.56
N ALA A 61 4.71 -5.85 -6.75
CA ALA A 61 6.11 -5.61 -7.05
C ALA A 61 6.91 -6.91 -7.20
N GLU A 62 6.66 -7.89 -6.34
CA GLU A 62 7.26 -9.23 -6.40
C GLU A 62 6.82 -9.97 -7.67
N ARG A 63 5.52 -9.95 -7.99
CA ARG A 63 4.96 -10.64 -9.16
C ARG A 63 5.54 -10.17 -10.49
N ILE A 64 5.85 -8.88 -10.60
CA ILE A 64 6.38 -8.27 -11.83
C ILE A 64 7.90 -8.14 -11.84
N GLY A 65 8.59 -8.55 -10.76
CA GLY A 65 10.04 -8.37 -10.62
C GLY A 65 10.48 -6.91 -10.57
N ALA A 66 9.68 -6.02 -9.96
CA ALA A 66 10.00 -4.60 -9.85
C ALA A 66 10.73 -4.31 -8.53
N ASP A 67 12.03 -4.60 -8.49
CA ASP A 67 12.91 -4.39 -7.33
C ASP A 67 12.81 -2.98 -6.73
N ARG A 68 12.67 -1.96 -7.60
CA ARG A 68 12.50 -0.57 -7.17
C ARG A 68 11.21 -0.36 -6.37
N CYS A 69 10.13 -1.03 -6.73
CA CYS A 69 8.86 -0.94 -5.99
C CYS A 69 8.95 -1.68 -4.66
N VAL A 70 9.64 -2.83 -4.60
CA VAL A 70 9.93 -3.53 -3.34
C VAL A 70 10.75 -2.64 -2.40
N ALA A 71 11.82 -2.02 -2.91
CA ALA A 71 12.66 -1.11 -2.14
C ALA A 71 11.86 0.05 -1.54
N LEU A 72 10.96 0.65 -2.32
CA LEU A 72 10.09 1.73 -1.85
C LEU A 72 9.15 1.26 -0.73
N VAL A 73 8.55 0.05 -0.80
CA VAL A 73 7.72 -0.46 0.29
C VAL A 73 8.56 -0.70 1.55
N ARG A 74 9.80 -1.20 1.39
CA ARG A 74 10.74 -1.35 2.52
C ARG A 74 11.09 -0.01 3.18
N GLU A 75 11.22 1.07 2.40
CA GLU A 75 11.44 2.43 2.95
C GLU A 75 10.27 2.91 3.83
N MET A 76 9.07 2.33 3.71
CA MET A 76 7.94 2.64 4.59
C MET A 76 7.95 1.82 5.89
N ALA A 77 8.72 0.72 5.98
CA ALA A 77 8.74 -0.15 7.16
C ALA A 77 9.04 0.60 8.48
N PRO A 78 9.96 1.59 8.53
CA PRO A 78 10.19 2.38 9.75
C PRO A 78 8.95 3.16 10.20
N ASP A 79 8.13 3.65 9.27
CA ASP A 79 6.91 4.40 9.59
C ASP A 79 5.81 3.50 10.18
N PHE A 80 5.87 2.19 9.89
CA PHE A 80 4.99 1.16 10.43
C PHE A 80 5.47 0.59 11.77
N ALA A 81 6.75 0.73 12.12
CA ALA A 81 7.33 0.16 13.33
C ALA A 81 6.60 0.53 14.64
N PRO A 82 6.10 1.78 14.83
CA PRO A 82 5.32 2.14 16.02
C PRO A 82 3.98 1.38 16.15
N TYR A 83 3.49 0.82 15.05
CA TYR A 83 2.20 0.13 14.96
C TYR A 83 2.33 -1.39 14.88
N CYS A 84 3.48 -1.96 15.26
CA CYS A 84 3.74 -3.40 15.21
C CYS A 84 2.78 -4.26 16.07
N GLY A 85 1.99 -3.65 16.94
CA GLY A 85 0.91 -4.33 17.68
C GLY A 85 -0.33 -4.63 16.84
N GLU A 86 -0.50 -3.97 15.69
CA GLU A 86 -1.59 -4.27 14.75
C GLU A 86 -1.22 -5.50 13.91
N ALA A 87 -2.12 -6.48 13.85
CA ALA A 87 -1.85 -7.75 13.16
C ALA A 87 -1.46 -7.57 11.68
N SER A 88 -2.15 -6.67 10.97
CA SER A 88 -1.87 -6.34 9.56
C SER A 88 -0.50 -5.69 9.36
N VAL A 89 -0.03 -4.90 10.33
CA VAL A 89 1.29 -4.28 10.30
C VAL A 89 2.37 -5.31 10.62
N ALA A 90 2.15 -6.15 11.62
CA ALA A 90 3.10 -7.21 11.99
C ALA A 90 3.34 -8.17 10.81
N GLU A 91 2.27 -8.58 10.12
CA GLU A 91 2.36 -9.41 8.91
C GLU A 91 3.15 -8.72 7.80
N LEU A 92 2.86 -7.44 7.51
CA LEU A 92 3.59 -6.66 6.51
C LEU A 92 5.09 -6.58 6.83
N LEU A 93 5.45 -6.29 8.09
CA LEU A 93 6.84 -6.16 8.50
C LEU A 93 7.59 -7.50 8.40
N GLU A 94 6.93 -8.62 8.69
CA GLU A 94 7.52 -9.95 8.56
C GLU A 94 7.71 -10.34 7.10
N ARG A 95 6.75 -10.01 6.24
CA ARG A 95 6.88 -10.18 4.78
C ARG A 95 8.05 -9.36 4.23
N LEU A 96 8.23 -8.12 4.68
CA LEU A 96 9.34 -7.28 4.24
C LEU A 96 10.72 -7.75 4.71
N ARG A 97 10.80 -8.59 5.76
CA ARG A 97 12.05 -9.27 6.16
C ARG A 97 12.40 -10.47 5.30
N THR A 98 11.39 -11.15 4.77
CA THR A 98 11.53 -12.41 4.04
C THR A 98 11.61 -12.23 2.52
N ALA A 99 11.06 -11.13 2.01
CA ALA A 99 11.27 -10.64 0.64
C ALA A 99 12.71 -10.13 0.44
#